data_AF-R5MLP5-F1
#
_entry.id   AF-R5MLP5-F1
#
_cell.length_a   1.000
_cell.length_b   1.000
_cell.length_c   1.000
_cell.angle_alpha   90.00
_cell.angle_beta   90.00
_cell.angle_gamma   90.00
#
_symmetry.space_group_name_H-M   'P 1'
#
loop_
_entity.id
_entity.type
_entity.pdbx_description
1 polymer ?
#
loop_
_entity_poly.entity_id
_entity_poly.type
_entity_poly.pdbx_seq_one_letter_code
_entity_poly.pdbx_strand_id
1 'polypeptide(L)'
;MKSRRIFKIILITAVLVIVLSIPAFATAKNGVVKSQANVRSGPGRSYSLVYENLPANTQIIIIDRVKCNDGTTSKDWYRVEFNYGGKFYENCYISTGLVTVTSDSGISDEAPELYKSYIDNLKKAHSNWNFKFLYTGLSWDEVLENENVSGRSALQVPPYDKKYLSTTDKTYNPSTGTWTPIDGKTWFQASSDVVSYYLDPRNFLTKESDIFQFETLSYDKNAQTLSGVESMLKGTFMEDSKISTGEKENVGGSCDLNSDNKTDIADAMMLFQYSAGNLADLGSGKDIADLNGDGEIDVADAMILFQYVGGSRKTIGNNTETDVTVTYAQAFMNAAELYDVSPYHLVSRVIQEVGSNGSRSVSGTEPGYEGIYNYYNIGAYQSSDPVINALKWASTPSSNEKYLRPWNSRYKAILGGAKYIATGYISVGQNTLYLQKFDVVANGGLYSHQYMSNIMAASSEGIRTYNKYSNMGQLSNSFTFLIPVYDNMPNLPAGVKPTR
;
A
#
# COMPACT_ATOMS: atom_id res chain seq x y z
N MET A 1 56.70 -65.81 8.70
CA MET A 1 56.19 -67.19 8.73
C MET A 1 54.98 -67.25 9.68
N LYS A 2 53.79 -67.55 9.13
CA LYS A 2 52.56 -68.10 9.77
C LYS A 2 52.06 -67.48 11.10
N SER A 3 50.95 -66.73 11.08
CA SER A 3 49.54 -67.19 11.14
C SER A 3 49.00 -67.37 12.58
N ARG A 4 47.97 -66.60 12.97
CA ARG A 4 46.57 -67.09 13.13
C ARG A 4 45.62 -66.00 13.63
N ARG A 5 44.45 -65.95 13.01
CA ARG A 5 43.23 -65.22 13.40
C ARG A 5 42.71 -65.73 14.74
N ILE A 6 42.17 -64.86 15.60
CA ILE A 6 40.96 -65.15 16.40
C ILE A 6 40.10 -63.87 16.48
N PHE A 7 38.88 -64.00 15.97
CA PHE A 7 37.76 -63.09 16.10
C PHE A 7 37.16 -63.24 17.51
N LYS A 8 36.87 -62.16 18.24
CA LYS A 8 35.81 -62.14 19.26
C LYS A 8 35.28 -60.71 19.43
N ILE A 9 34.06 -60.53 18.94
CA ILE A 9 33.13 -59.45 19.25
C ILE A 9 32.77 -59.57 20.73
N ILE A 10 32.95 -58.49 21.51
CA ILE A 10 32.05 -58.13 22.62
C ILE A 10 31.87 -56.61 22.59
N LEU A 11 30.63 -56.23 22.30
CA LEU A 11 30.03 -54.91 22.44
C LEU A 11 29.82 -54.65 23.94
N ILE A 12 30.22 -53.50 24.48
CA ILE A 12 29.54 -52.80 25.59
C ILE A 12 29.95 -51.32 25.56
N THR A 13 28.92 -50.52 25.74
CA THR A 13 28.70 -49.11 25.46
C THR A 13 29.31 -48.18 26.52
N ALA A 14 29.97 -47.11 26.08
CA ALA A 14 30.13 -45.88 26.87
C ALA A 14 30.33 -44.70 25.91
N VAL A 15 29.21 -44.06 25.53
CA VAL A 15 29.24 -42.81 24.77
C VAL A 15 29.43 -41.67 25.77
N LEU A 16 30.66 -41.15 25.84
CA LEU A 16 30.95 -39.87 26.49
C LEU A 16 30.57 -38.76 25.48
N VAL A 17 29.33 -38.29 25.52
CA VAL A 17 28.90 -37.09 24.76
C VAL A 17 29.49 -35.88 25.48
N ILE A 18 30.62 -35.37 24.98
CA ILE A 18 31.04 -34.00 25.25
C ILE A 18 30.06 -33.11 24.49
N VAL A 19 29.06 -32.59 25.19
CA VAL A 19 28.22 -31.51 24.68
C VAL A 19 29.09 -30.27 24.61
N LEU A 20 29.70 -30.02 23.45
CA LEU A 20 30.16 -28.68 23.11
C LEU A 20 28.90 -27.83 22.96
N SER A 21 28.60 -27.03 23.98
CA SER A 21 27.62 -25.96 23.89
C SER A 21 28.08 -25.01 22.78
N ILE A 22 27.43 -25.06 21.62
CA ILE A 22 27.59 -24.04 20.60
C ILE A 22 26.89 -22.80 21.17
N PRO A 23 27.60 -21.69 21.48
CA PRO A 23 26.90 -20.47 21.87
C PRO A 23 25.99 -20.08 20.71
N ALA A 24 24.74 -19.75 21.03
CA ALA A 24 23.82 -19.16 20.06
C ALA A 24 24.53 -17.95 19.44
N PHE A 25 24.82 -18.00 18.14
CA PHE A 25 25.36 -16.85 17.43
C PHE A 25 24.30 -15.75 17.50
N ALA A 26 24.59 -14.67 18.21
CA ALA A 26 23.79 -13.48 18.13
C ALA A 26 23.92 -12.92 16.71
N THR A 27 22.79 -12.70 16.04
CA THR A 27 22.78 -12.12 14.68
C THR A 27 23.25 -10.68 14.76
N ALA A 28 24.43 -10.41 14.19
CA ALA A 28 24.97 -9.07 14.09
C ALA A 28 23.98 -8.14 13.35
N LYS A 29 23.73 -6.95 13.89
CA LYS A 29 22.86 -5.91 13.31
C LYS A 29 23.68 -4.68 12.97
N ASN A 30 23.28 -3.88 12.00
CA ASN A 30 23.96 -2.60 11.76
C ASN A 30 23.45 -1.54 12.76
N GLY A 31 24.25 -0.50 12.99
CA GLY A 31 23.86 0.65 13.80
C GLY A 31 24.62 1.92 13.42
N VAL A 32 24.05 3.06 13.79
CA VAL A 32 24.69 4.37 13.64
C VAL A 32 24.70 5.12 14.96
N VAL A 33 25.79 5.83 15.25
CA VAL A 33 25.90 6.64 16.46
C VAL A 33 25.06 7.92 16.30
N LYS A 34 24.09 8.15 17.20
CA LYS A 34 23.12 9.27 17.15
C LYS A 34 23.78 10.65 17.31
N SER A 35 24.78 10.73 18.17
CA SER A 35 25.52 11.93 18.54
C SER A 35 26.93 11.54 18.95
N GLN A 36 27.76 12.45 19.46
CA GLN A 36 29.06 12.07 19.98
C GLN A 36 28.94 11.07 21.15
N ALA A 37 29.65 9.93 21.08
CA ALA A 37 29.50 8.85 22.04
C ALA A 37 30.84 8.28 22.54
N ASN A 38 30.87 7.90 23.81
CA ASN A 38 32.00 7.20 24.41
C ASN A 38 31.82 5.69 24.31
N VAL A 39 32.86 5.00 23.84
CA VAL A 39 32.92 3.54 23.70
C VAL A 39 33.81 2.97 24.80
N ARG A 40 33.37 1.89 25.44
CA ARG A 40 33.98 1.34 26.67
C ARG A 40 34.35 -0.13 26.55
N SER A 41 35.19 -0.59 27.47
CA SER A 41 35.66 -1.98 27.53
C SER A 41 34.66 -2.94 28.20
N GLY A 42 33.55 -2.42 28.75
CA GLY A 42 32.51 -3.19 29.42
C GLY A 42 31.17 -2.44 29.50
N PRO A 43 30.07 -3.12 29.83
CA PRO A 43 28.73 -2.55 29.80
C PRO A 43 28.43 -1.72 31.05
N GLY A 44 28.89 -0.47 31.05
CA GLY A 44 28.67 0.48 32.14
C GLY A 44 29.67 1.65 32.10
N ARG A 45 29.41 2.71 32.87
CA ARG A 45 30.22 3.94 32.86
C ARG A 45 31.52 3.85 33.67
N SER A 46 31.68 2.84 34.52
CA SER A 46 32.90 2.64 35.32
C SER A 46 34.04 1.99 34.53
N TYR A 47 33.72 1.34 33.42
CA TYR A 47 34.69 0.71 32.53
C TYR A 47 35.53 1.75 31.78
N SER A 48 36.78 1.39 31.48
CA SER A 48 37.73 2.25 30.76
C SER A 48 37.23 2.59 29.36
N LEU A 49 37.62 3.78 28.88
CA LEU A 49 37.34 4.20 27.51
C LEU A 49 38.22 3.41 26.55
N VAL A 50 37.58 2.81 25.55
CA VAL A 50 38.25 2.20 24.40
C VAL A 50 38.35 3.22 23.26
N TYR A 51 37.33 4.07 23.12
CA TYR A 51 37.35 5.22 22.22
C TYR A 51 36.58 6.38 22.85
N GLU A 52 37.19 7.55 22.87
CA GLU A 52 36.58 8.77 23.38
C GLU A 52 35.97 9.57 22.23
N ASN A 53 34.76 10.06 22.41
CA ASN A 53 34.12 10.99 21.48
C ASN A 53 33.98 10.45 20.04
N LEU A 54 33.53 9.20 19.88
CA LEU A 54 33.17 8.64 18.58
C LEU A 54 32.12 9.53 17.90
N PRO A 55 32.38 10.07 16.69
CA PRO A 55 31.48 11.04 16.09
C PRO A 55 30.11 10.48 15.75
N ALA A 56 29.12 11.38 15.70
CA ALA A 56 27.81 11.08 15.15
C ALA A 56 27.90 10.53 13.73
N ASN A 57 26.93 9.71 13.32
CA ASN A 57 26.86 9.03 12.02
C ASN A 57 27.96 8.01 11.76
N THR A 58 28.78 7.66 12.76
CA THR A 58 29.72 6.54 12.63
C THR A 58 28.94 5.22 12.52
N GLN A 59 29.27 4.42 11.52
CA GLN A 59 28.71 3.09 11.28
C GLN A 59 29.31 2.08 12.25
N ILE A 60 28.47 1.26 12.88
CA ILE A 60 28.86 0.21 13.82
C ILE A 60 28.06 -1.06 13.55
N ILE A 61 28.60 -2.19 13.97
CA ILE A 61 27.93 -3.50 13.98
C ILE A 61 27.60 -3.81 15.44
N ILE A 62 26.33 -4.10 15.71
CA ILE A 62 25.80 -4.49 17.01
C ILE A 62 25.77 -6.01 17.07
N ILE A 63 26.58 -6.56 17.95
CA ILE A 63 26.71 -8.01 18.14
C ILE A 63 25.62 -8.54 19.06
N ASP A 64 25.40 -7.88 20.20
CA ASP A 64 24.29 -8.19 21.11
C ASP A 64 23.94 -7.01 22.03
N ARG A 65 22.85 -7.18 22.78
CA ARG A 65 22.42 -6.26 23.84
C ARG A 65 22.69 -6.90 25.19
N VAL A 66 23.38 -6.19 26.07
CA VAL A 66 23.77 -6.65 27.40
C VAL A 66 23.28 -5.69 28.49
N LYS A 67 22.93 -6.25 29.65
CA LYS A 67 22.57 -5.44 30.82
C LYS A 67 23.82 -4.74 31.37
N CYS A 68 23.62 -3.52 31.86
CA CYS A 68 24.63 -2.86 32.68
C CYS A 68 24.92 -3.72 33.92
N ASN A 69 26.19 -3.96 34.22
CA ASN A 69 26.61 -4.84 35.32
C ASN A 69 27.50 -4.15 36.37
N ASP A 70 27.74 -2.84 36.24
CA ASP A 70 28.55 -2.05 37.18
C ASP A 70 27.71 -1.10 38.07
N GLY A 71 26.38 -1.14 37.94
CA GLY A 71 25.45 -0.32 38.73
C GLY A 71 25.44 1.18 38.39
N THR A 72 26.20 1.64 37.39
CA THR A 72 26.28 3.07 37.04
C THR A 72 25.05 3.59 36.30
N THR A 73 24.23 2.70 35.76
CA THR A 73 22.99 3.02 35.07
C THR A 73 22.07 1.80 35.03
N SER A 74 20.76 2.04 34.96
CA SER A 74 19.76 1.02 34.65
C SER A 74 19.61 0.75 33.15
N LYS A 75 20.28 1.53 32.29
CA LYS A 75 20.19 1.39 30.84
C LYS A 75 21.08 0.27 30.33
N ASP A 76 20.57 -0.50 29.38
CA ASP A 76 21.34 -1.53 28.68
C ASP A 76 22.39 -0.93 27.75
N TRP A 77 23.33 -1.78 27.34
CA TRP A 77 24.43 -1.47 26.44
C TRP A 77 24.41 -2.40 25.23
N TYR A 78 24.94 -1.94 24.10
CA TYR A 78 25.23 -2.79 22.94
C TYR A 78 26.69 -3.20 22.99
N ARG A 79 26.97 -4.49 22.77
CA ARG A 79 28.30 -4.97 22.37
C ARG A 79 28.46 -4.73 20.87
N VAL A 80 29.53 -4.06 20.47
CA VAL A 80 29.69 -3.56 19.10
C VAL A 80 31.08 -3.81 18.53
N GLU A 81 31.13 -3.83 17.21
CA GLU A 81 32.32 -3.82 16.37
C GLU A 81 32.25 -2.63 15.41
N PHE A 82 33.37 -1.96 15.12
CA PHE A 82 33.39 -0.86 14.15
C PHE A 82 34.80 -0.55 13.63
N ASN A 83 34.86 0.07 12.45
CA ASN A 83 36.10 0.61 11.88
C ASN A 83 36.07 2.13 11.97
N TYR A 84 37.13 2.73 12.52
CA TYR A 84 37.28 4.18 12.55
C TYR A 84 38.74 4.59 12.50
N GLY A 85 39.06 5.58 11.65
CA GLY A 85 40.44 6.08 11.49
C GLY A 85 41.44 5.02 11.01
N GLY A 86 40.99 4.02 10.24
CA GLY A 86 41.82 2.92 9.74
C GLY A 86 42.11 1.81 10.76
N LYS A 87 41.47 1.84 11.93
CA LYS A 87 41.59 0.81 12.98
C LYS A 87 40.25 0.12 13.22
N PHE A 88 40.29 -1.20 13.40
CA PHE A 88 39.16 -2.03 13.80
C PHE A 88 39.06 -2.13 15.32
N TYR A 89 37.84 -2.05 15.84
CA TYR A 89 37.50 -2.16 17.26
C TYR A 89 36.46 -3.26 17.43
N GLU A 90 36.72 -4.20 18.33
CA GLU A 90 35.85 -5.34 18.63
C GLU A 90 35.67 -5.53 20.14
N ASN A 91 34.64 -6.29 20.54
CA ASN A 91 34.29 -6.53 21.96
C ASN A 91 34.18 -5.24 22.79
N CYS A 92 33.68 -4.18 22.16
CA CYS A 92 33.48 -2.88 22.75
C CYS A 92 32.02 -2.66 23.15
N TYR A 93 31.75 -1.70 24.02
CA TYR A 93 30.40 -1.43 24.51
C TYR A 93 30.02 0.04 24.37
N ILE A 94 28.80 0.28 23.89
CA ILE A 94 28.22 1.63 23.73
C ILE A 94 26.80 1.66 24.30
N SER A 95 26.44 2.77 24.94
CA SER A 95 25.11 2.93 25.55
C SER A 95 24.01 2.87 24.50
N THR A 96 22.98 2.04 24.72
CA THR A 96 21.82 1.88 23.81
C THR A 96 21.16 3.22 23.45
N GLY A 97 21.10 4.16 24.40
CA GLY A 97 20.54 5.49 24.16
C GLY A 97 21.30 6.37 23.15
N LEU A 98 22.53 6.02 22.79
CA LEU A 98 23.41 6.78 21.88
C LEU A 98 23.54 6.13 20.49
N VAL A 99 22.89 4.99 20.28
CA VAL A 99 22.93 4.25 19.02
C VAL A 99 21.52 4.15 18.46
N THR A 100 21.38 4.36 17.16
CA THR A 100 20.23 3.91 16.38
C THR A 100 20.62 2.55 15.84
N VAL A 101 19.90 1.50 16.26
CA VAL A 101 20.00 0.21 15.56
C VAL A 101 19.44 0.47 14.17
N THR A 102 20.28 0.32 13.15
CA THR A 102 19.79 0.17 11.80
C THR A 102 19.55 -1.32 11.65
N SER A 103 18.44 -1.81 12.23
CA SER A 103 17.75 -2.94 11.62
C SER A 103 17.41 -2.50 10.20
N ASP A 104 17.32 -3.44 9.27
CA ASP A 104 17.11 -3.18 7.84
C ASP A 104 15.76 -2.50 7.55
N SER A 105 15.39 -1.37 8.16
CA SER A 105 14.15 -0.65 7.88
C SER A 105 14.10 -0.36 6.38
N GLY A 106 13.21 -1.04 5.67
CA GLY A 106 13.29 -1.13 4.23
C GLY A 106 12.49 -2.29 3.66
N ILE A 107 12.52 -2.37 2.33
CA ILE A 107 11.80 -3.36 1.55
C ILE A 107 12.81 -4.17 0.74
N SER A 108 12.74 -5.49 0.84
CA SER A 108 13.59 -6.44 0.10
C SER A 108 12.72 -7.41 -0.72
N ASP A 109 13.25 -7.87 -1.84
CA ASP A 109 12.62 -8.90 -2.68
C ASP A 109 13.02 -10.32 -2.23
N GLU A 110 14.07 -10.42 -1.42
CA GLU A 110 14.58 -11.65 -0.84
C GLU A 110 13.81 -12.05 0.43
N ALA A 111 13.34 -13.29 0.47
CA ALA A 111 12.67 -13.82 1.65
C ALA A 111 13.67 -14.03 2.81
N PRO A 112 13.37 -13.56 4.03
CA PRO A 112 14.13 -13.91 5.22
C PRO A 112 14.16 -15.43 5.41
N GLU A 113 15.24 -15.95 6.00
CA GLU A 113 15.42 -17.40 6.20
C GLU A 113 14.22 -18.05 6.91
N LEU A 114 13.69 -17.38 7.95
CA LEU A 114 12.52 -17.85 8.71
C LEU A 114 11.21 -17.90 7.91
N TYR A 115 11.16 -17.31 6.71
CA TYR A 115 9.95 -17.18 5.88
C TYR A 115 9.99 -18.12 4.66
N LYS A 116 11.18 -18.52 4.19
CA LYS A 116 11.38 -19.26 2.92
C LYS A 116 10.44 -20.46 2.80
N SER A 117 10.48 -21.38 3.76
CA SER A 117 9.67 -22.62 3.73
C SER A 117 8.17 -22.39 3.68
N TYR A 118 7.68 -21.23 4.10
CA TYR A 118 6.25 -20.91 4.11
C TYR A 118 5.79 -20.31 2.78
N ILE A 119 6.65 -19.52 2.12
CA ILE A 119 6.27 -18.76 0.92
C ILE A 119 6.66 -19.43 -0.40
N ASP A 120 7.60 -20.37 -0.38
CA ASP A 120 8.14 -21.01 -1.60
C ASP A 120 7.05 -21.63 -2.48
N ASN A 121 6.00 -22.23 -1.89
CA ASN A 121 4.89 -22.79 -2.63
C ASN A 121 4.08 -21.70 -3.37
N LEU A 122 3.84 -20.54 -2.74
CA LEU A 122 3.15 -19.43 -3.38
C LEU A 122 4.01 -18.81 -4.48
N LYS A 123 5.31 -18.59 -4.24
CA LYS A 123 6.25 -18.09 -5.25
C LYS A 123 6.31 -19.00 -6.49
N LYS A 124 6.25 -20.32 -6.27
CA LYS A 124 6.25 -21.31 -7.34
C LYS A 124 4.93 -21.36 -8.10
N ALA A 125 3.80 -21.24 -7.40
CA ALA A 125 2.47 -21.28 -8.00
C ALA A 125 2.15 -20.00 -8.80
N HIS A 126 2.68 -18.85 -8.35
CA HIS A 126 2.38 -17.53 -8.90
C HIS A 126 3.66 -16.75 -9.21
N SER A 127 4.32 -17.09 -10.31
CA SER A 127 5.57 -16.44 -10.73
C SER A 127 5.39 -14.98 -11.16
N ASN A 128 4.16 -14.55 -11.41
CA ASN A 128 3.75 -13.19 -11.75
C ASN A 128 3.40 -12.35 -10.52
N TRP A 129 3.36 -12.93 -9.32
CA TRP A 129 3.13 -12.18 -8.08
C TRP A 129 4.46 -11.69 -7.50
N ASN A 130 4.46 -10.47 -6.99
CA ASN A 130 5.63 -9.83 -6.40
C ASN A 130 5.56 -9.94 -4.88
N PHE A 131 6.57 -10.53 -4.27
CA PHE A 131 6.63 -10.74 -2.82
C PHE A 131 7.73 -9.85 -2.23
N LYS A 132 7.31 -8.84 -1.48
CA LYS A 132 8.18 -7.84 -0.86
C LYS A 132 8.16 -8.01 0.65
N PHE A 133 9.33 -7.96 1.28
CA PHE A 133 9.48 -8.12 2.73
C PHE A 133 9.80 -6.77 3.35
N LEU A 134 8.88 -6.29 4.18
CA LEU A 134 9.00 -5.06 4.95
C LEU A 134 9.64 -5.38 6.29
N TYR A 135 10.93 -5.09 6.42
CA TYR A 135 11.61 -5.13 7.70
C TYR A 135 11.18 -3.91 8.51
N THR A 136 10.35 -4.15 9.52
CA THR A 136 9.71 -3.08 10.32
C THR A 136 10.68 -2.38 11.25
N GLY A 137 11.77 -3.07 11.61
CA GLY A 137 12.72 -2.64 12.64
C GLY A 137 12.21 -2.75 14.07
N LEU A 138 11.00 -3.31 14.27
CA LEU A 138 10.37 -3.51 15.58
C LEU A 138 10.66 -4.91 16.11
N SER A 139 10.90 -5.03 17.42
CA SER A 139 11.08 -6.34 18.07
C SER A 139 9.75 -7.05 18.23
N TRP A 140 9.68 -8.33 17.90
CA TRP A 140 8.49 -9.18 18.05
C TRP A 140 7.83 -9.03 19.42
N ASP A 141 8.62 -9.13 20.50
CA ASP A 141 8.10 -9.01 21.87
C ASP A 141 7.48 -7.63 22.15
N GLU A 142 8.04 -6.56 21.60
CA GLU A 142 7.52 -5.19 21.77
C GLU A 142 6.19 -5.03 21.04
N VAL A 143 6.08 -5.55 19.81
CA VAL A 143 4.84 -5.51 19.03
C VAL A 143 3.76 -6.34 19.71
N LEU A 144 4.10 -7.54 20.19
CA LEU A 144 3.17 -8.42 20.89
C LEU A 144 2.71 -7.83 22.22
N GLU A 145 3.61 -7.24 23.01
CA GLU A 145 3.24 -6.53 24.24
C GLU A 145 2.28 -5.38 23.96
N ASN A 146 2.54 -4.60 22.89
CA ASN A 146 1.66 -3.52 22.47
C ASN A 146 0.28 -4.02 22.03
N GLU A 147 0.20 -5.10 21.26
CA GLU A 147 -1.10 -5.65 20.82
C GLU A 147 -1.91 -6.31 21.96
N ASN A 148 -1.24 -6.70 23.05
CA ASN A 148 -1.88 -7.20 24.26
C ASN A 148 -2.44 -6.09 25.18
N VAL A 149 -2.21 -4.81 24.87
CA VAL A 149 -2.84 -3.70 25.60
C VAL A 149 -4.36 -3.75 25.37
N SER A 150 -5.11 -3.76 26.49
CA SER A 150 -6.57 -3.80 26.52
C SER A 150 -7.20 -2.82 25.53
N GLY A 151 -8.02 -3.33 24.60
CA GLY A 151 -8.73 -2.54 23.60
C GLY A 151 -8.19 -2.64 22.18
N ARG A 152 -6.96 -3.14 21.98
CA ARG A 152 -6.32 -3.24 20.65
C ARG A 152 -6.62 -4.54 19.90
N SER A 153 -6.83 -5.63 20.65
CA SER A 153 -7.02 -6.97 20.08
C SER A 153 -8.27 -7.64 20.65
N ALA A 154 -9.39 -7.41 20.00
CA ALA A 154 -10.70 -7.92 20.37
C ALA A 154 -11.05 -9.24 19.65
N LEU A 155 -11.65 -10.17 20.38
CA LEU A 155 -12.25 -11.41 19.88
C LEU A 155 -13.73 -11.46 20.28
N GLN A 156 -14.58 -11.88 19.35
CA GLN A 156 -16.03 -11.98 19.58
C GLN A 156 -16.41 -13.30 20.27
N VAL A 157 -17.18 -13.24 21.34
CA VAL A 157 -17.69 -14.40 22.08
C VAL A 157 -19.17 -14.19 22.40
N PRO A 158 -20.11 -15.00 21.85
CA PRO A 158 -19.93 -16.01 20.78
C PRO A 158 -19.54 -15.38 19.42
N PRO A 159 -19.05 -16.16 18.41
CA PRO A 159 -19.08 -17.62 18.33
C PRO A 159 -17.86 -18.34 18.91
N TYR A 160 -16.79 -17.63 19.29
CA TYR A 160 -15.59 -18.28 19.81
C TYR A 160 -15.73 -18.64 21.30
N ASP A 161 -14.94 -19.61 21.76
CA ASP A 161 -14.91 -20.03 23.16
C ASP A 161 -14.11 -19.06 24.04
N LYS A 162 -14.52 -18.91 25.31
CA LYS A 162 -13.86 -18.02 26.29
C LYS A 162 -12.42 -18.42 26.62
N LYS A 163 -12.00 -19.66 26.35
CA LYS A 163 -10.59 -20.11 26.52
C LYS A 163 -9.59 -19.33 25.67
N TYR A 164 -10.07 -18.64 24.62
CA TYR A 164 -9.26 -17.81 23.74
C TYR A 164 -9.14 -16.35 24.22
N LEU A 165 -9.70 -16.03 25.39
CA LEU A 165 -9.64 -14.70 26.00
C LEU A 165 -8.45 -14.57 26.95
N SER A 166 -7.92 -13.35 27.09
CA SER A 166 -6.81 -13.08 27.99
C SER A 166 -7.21 -13.29 29.45
N THR A 167 -6.38 -14.00 30.22
CA THR A 167 -6.49 -14.12 31.68
C THR A 167 -5.48 -13.25 32.44
N THR A 168 -4.64 -12.51 31.71
CA THR A 168 -3.63 -11.60 32.28
C THR A 168 -3.99 -10.13 32.06
N ASP A 169 -4.96 -9.84 31.20
CA ASP A 169 -5.48 -8.49 30.99
C ASP A 169 -6.39 -8.06 32.15
N LYS A 170 -6.43 -6.75 32.39
CA LYS A 170 -7.25 -6.14 33.46
C LYS A 170 -8.76 -6.39 33.31
N THR A 171 -9.21 -6.86 32.15
CA THR A 171 -10.61 -7.23 31.90
C THR A 171 -10.99 -8.59 32.48
N TYR A 172 -10.03 -9.42 32.86
CA TYR A 172 -10.29 -10.69 33.54
C TYR A 172 -10.31 -10.50 35.06
N ASN A 173 -11.37 -10.97 35.72
CA ASN A 173 -11.46 -11.04 37.16
C ASN A 173 -11.13 -12.47 37.65
N PRO A 174 -9.94 -12.69 38.26
CA PRO A 174 -9.53 -14.03 38.69
C PRO A 174 -10.37 -14.58 39.86
N SER A 175 -10.99 -13.71 40.66
CA SER A 175 -11.81 -14.15 41.80
C SER A 175 -13.15 -14.73 41.37
N THR A 176 -13.71 -14.26 40.25
CA THR A 176 -15.01 -14.71 39.72
C THR A 176 -14.88 -15.57 38.47
N GLY A 177 -13.71 -15.59 37.82
CA GLY A 177 -13.50 -16.27 36.54
C GLY A 177 -14.27 -15.63 35.38
N THR A 178 -14.52 -14.33 35.44
CA THR A 178 -15.34 -13.60 34.44
C THR A 178 -14.54 -12.53 33.70
N TRP A 179 -14.93 -12.25 32.46
CA TRP A 179 -14.35 -11.21 31.62
C TRP A 179 -15.32 -10.04 31.45
N THR A 180 -14.79 -8.82 31.48
CA THR A 180 -15.50 -7.60 31.10
C THR A 180 -15.29 -7.35 29.59
N PRO A 181 -16.35 -7.11 28.80
CA PRO A 181 -16.21 -6.74 27.40
C PRO A 181 -15.43 -5.43 27.22
N ILE A 182 -14.61 -5.35 26.18
CA ILE A 182 -13.87 -4.14 25.79
C ILE A 182 -14.61 -3.30 24.75
N ASP A 183 -15.55 -3.92 24.01
CA ASP A 183 -16.41 -3.25 23.04
C ASP A 183 -17.79 -3.95 22.97
N GLY A 184 -18.85 -3.16 23.05
CA GLY A 184 -20.22 -3.67 23.11
C GLY A 184 -20.43 -4.72 24.22
N LYS A 185 -21.15 -5.79 23.89
CA LYS A 185 -21.51 -6.86 24.85
C LYS A 185 -20.77 -8.18 24.61
N THR A 186 -20.16 -8.35 23.45
CA THR A 186 -19.64 -9.63 22.98
C THR A 186 -18.18 -9.58 22.54
N TRP A 187 -17.51 -8.42 22.59
CA TRP A 187 -16.09 -8.31 22.23
C TRP A 187 -15.22 -8.21 23.48
N PHE A 188 -14.25 -9.11 23.58
CA PHE A 188 -13.38 -9.26 24.74
C PHE A 188 -11.91 -9.24 24.29
N GLN A 189 -10.99 -8.92 25.20
CA GLN A 189 -9.55 -8.97 24.91
C GLN A 189 -9.12 -10.41 24.60
N ALA A 190 -8.53 -10.61 23.42
CA ALA A 190 -7.97 -11.89 22.99
C ALA A 190 -6.74 -12.27 23.85
N SER A 191 -6.48 -13.57 24.02
CA SER A 191 -5.26 -14.04 24.69
C SER A 191 -4.01 -13.76 23.86
N SER A 192 -2.84 -13.69 24.51
CA SER A 192 -1.56 -13.46 23.83
C SER A 192 -1.25 -14.54 22.77
N ASP A 193 -1.70 -15.78 22.98
CA ASP A 193 -1.58 -16.85 21.98
C ASP A 193 -2.43 -16.58 20.74
N VAL A 194 -3.62 -16.01 20.89
CA VAL A 194 -4.45 -15.62 19.73
C VAL A 194 -3.87 -14.39 19.04
N VAL A 195 -3.42 -13.40 19.81
CA VAL A 195 -2.79 -12.19 19.25
C VAL A 195 -1.56 -12.56 18.44
N SER A 196 -0.65 -13.37 19.00
CA SER A 196 0.56 -13.83 18.30
C SER A 196 0.27 -14.62 17.04
N TYR A 197 -0.84 -15.38 16.98
CA TYR A 197 -1.25 -16.10 15.76
C TYR A 197 -1.54 -15.14 14.60
N TYR A 198 -2.35 -14.10 14.85
CA TYR A 198 -2.72 -13.14 13.82
C TYR A 198 -1.63 -12.11 13.53
N LEU A 199 -0.75 -11.86 14.50
CA LEU A 199 0.41 -11.00 14.32
C LEU A 199 1.49 -11.69 13.46
N ASP A 200 1.70 -13.00 13.57
CA ASP A 200 2.77 -13.67 12.83
C ASP A 200 2.42 -13.83 11.34
N PRO A 201 3.12 -13.14 10.41
CA PRO A 201 2.76 -13.20 9.00
C PRO A 201 2.92 -14.59 8.41
N ARG A 202 3.84 -15.42 8.96
CA ARG A 202 4.15 -16.76 8.47
C ARG A 202 2.96 -17.73 8.57
N ASN A 203 2.02 -17.47 9.49
CA ASN A 203 0.77 -18.22 9.59
C ASN A 203 -0.15 -18.07 8.36
N PHE A 204 0.15 -17.12 7.47
CA PHE A 204 -0.71 -16.73 6.35
C PHE A 204 -0.01 -16.79 4.99
N LEU A 205 1.19 -17.40 4.92
CA LEU A 205 1.98 -17.48 3.67
C LEU A 205 1.86 -18.82 2.94
N THR A 206 1.08 -19.77 3.47
CA THR A 206 1.00 -21.13 2.89
C THR A 206 -0.22 -21.35 2.00
N LYS A 207 -1.21 -20.45 2.04
CA LYS A 207 -2.45 -20.53 1.27
C LYS A 207 -2.67 -19.25 0.48
N GLU A 208 -3.14 -19.39 -0.77
CA GLU A 208 -3.39 -18.24 -1.65
C GLU A 208 -4.38 -17.25 -1.07
N SER A 209 -5.44 -17.72 -0.41
CA SER A 209 -6.44 -16.82 0.18
C SER A 209 -5.89 -15.95 1.32
N ASP A 210 -4.92 -16.48 2.05
CA ASP A 210 -4.50 -15.90 3.34
C ASP A 210 -3.48 -14.77 3.13
N ILE A 211 -2.77 -14.76 1.99
CA ILE A 211 -1.74 -13.75 1.70
C ILE A 211 -2.33 -12.39 1.31
N PHE A 212 -3.60 -12.32 0.87
CA PHE A 212 -4.22 -11.06 0.41
C PHE A 212 -4.42 -10.01 1.51
N GLN A 213 -4.20 -10.35 2.78
CA GLN A 213 -4.09 -9.33 3.84
C GLN A 213 -2.81 -8.47 3.70
N PHE A 214 -1.82 -8.94 2.94
CA PHE A 214 -0.56 -8.27 2.65
C PHE A 214 -0.54 -7.60 1.27
N GLU A 215 -1.62 -7.68 0.47
CA GLU A 215 -1.68 -7.00 -0.83
C GLU A 215 -1.51 -5.48 -0.63
N THR A 216 -0.64 -4.88 -1.44
CA THR A 216 -0.42 -3.43 -1.42
C THR A 216 -1.63 -2.69 -1.97
N LEU A 217 -2.11 -1.71 -1.21
CA LEU A 217 -3.26 -0.89 -1.55
C LEU A 217 -2.89 0.37 -2.34
N SER A 218 -1.60 0.70 -2.43
CA SER A 218 -1.04 1.78 -3.25
C SER A 218 -0.85 1.35 -4.70
N TYR A 219 -0.58 2.32 -5.58
CA TYR A 219 -0.39 2.03 -7.00
C TYR A 219 1.01 1.44 -7.23
N ASP A 220 1.07 0.29 -7.89
CA ASP A 220 2.30 -0.31 -8.38
C ASP A 220 2.25 -0.44 -9.90
N LYS A 221 2.87 0.53 -10.58
CA LYS A 221 2.92 0.59 -12.05
C LYS A 221 3.53 -0.65 -12.72
N ASN A 222 4.30 -1.45 -11.99
CA ASN A 222 4.93 -2.67 -12.55
C ASN A 222 3.98 -3.86 -12.47
N ALA A 223 3.01 -3.84 -11.56
CA ALA A 223 2.03 -4.90 -11.38
C ALA A 223 0.66 -4.56 -11.99
N GLN A 224 0.25 -3.30 -11.88
CA GLN A 224 -1.10 -2.84 -12.16
C GLN A 224 -1.14 -2.06 -13.47
N THR A 225 -1.74 -2.65 -14.49
CA THR A 225 -1.76 -2.14 -15.87
C THR A 225 -3.17 -1.80 -16.34
N LEU A 226 -3.29 -0.93 -17.36
CA LEU A 226 -4.57 -0.62 -18.00
C LEU A 226 -5.29 -1.89 -18.47
N SER A 227 -4.59 -2.81 -19.13
CA SER A 227 -5.19 -4.07 -19.60
C SER A 227 -5.71 -4.96 -18.47
N GLY A 228 -5.04 -4.94 -17.31
CA GLY A 228 -5.54 -5.66 -16.14
C GLY A 228 -6.76 -4.99 -15.50
N VAL A 229 -6.87 -3.65 -15.59
CA VAL A 229 -8.10 -2.94 -15.20
C VAL A 229 -9.24 -3.26 -16.18
N GLU A 230 -8.97 -3.23 -17.48
CA GLU A 230 -9.94 -3.62 -18.52
C GLU A 230 -10.43 -5.05 -18.30
N SER A 231 -9.54 -6.00 -17.99
CA SER A 231 -9.94 -7.39 -17.72
C SER A 231 -10.83 -7.53 -16.49
N MET A 232 -10.64 -6.69 -15.47
CA MET A 232 -11.48 -6.66 -14.27
C MET A 232 -12.86 -6.04 -14.52
N LEU A 233 -12.96 -5.11 -15.47
CA LEU A 233 -14.22 -4.45 -15.81
C LEU A 233 -15.09 -5.26 -16.78
N LYS A 234 -14.59 -6.36 -17.34
CA LYS A 234 -15.35 -7.25 -18.24
C LYS A 234 -16.64 -7.74 -17.60
N GLY A 235 -17.74 -7.68 -18.37
CA GLY A 235 -19.07 -8.06 -17.92
C GLY A 235 -19.73 -7.05 -16.97
N THR A 236 -19.20 -5.83 -16.86
CA THR A 236 -19.79 -4.74 -16.08
C THR A 236 -20.28 -3.61 -16.97
N PHE A 237 -21.14 -2.73 -16.46
CA PHE A 237 -21.60 -1.51 -17.14
C PHE A 237 -20.46 -0.52 -17.47
N MET A 238 -19.25 -0.75 -16.94
CA MET A 238 -18.07 0.07 -17.17
C MET A 238 -17.17 -0.49 -18.29
N GLU A 239 -17.42 -1.71 -18.77
CA GLU A 239 -16.69 -2.32 -19.89
C GLU A 239 -16.80 -1.43 -21.13
N ASP A 240 -15.64 -1.07 -21.71
CA ASP A 240 -15.45 -0.23 -22.90
C ASP A 240 -16.18 1.13 -22.92
N SER A 241 -16.80 1.50 -21.80
CA SER A 241 -17.65 2.67 -21.68
C SER A 241 -16.82 3.90 -21.39
N LYS A 242 -17.15 5.00 -22.07
CA LYS A 242 -16.47 6.29 -21.94
C LYS A 242 -17.24 7.25 -21.04
N ILE A 243 -16.50 8.06 -20.29
CA ILE A 243 -17.02 9.12 -19.41
C ILE A 243 -16.29 10.43 -19.69
N SER A 244 -17.01 11.56 -19.58
CA SER A 244 -16.41 12.89 -19.68
C SER A 244 -15.53 13.18 -18.47
N THR A 245 -14.33 13.72 -18.72
CA THR A 245 -13.42 14.21 -17.68
C THR A 245 -13.89 15.55 -17.09
N GLY A 246 -14.80 16.25 -17.80
CA GLY A 246 -15.18 17.63 -17.53
C GLY A 246 -14.22 18.65 -18.14
N GLU A 247 -13.13 18.21 -18.75
CA GLU A 247 -12.28 19.06 -19.59
C GLU A 247 -12.90 19.19 -20.98
N LYS A 248 -12.79 20.40 -21.51
CA LYS A 248 -13.17 20.72 -22.87
C LYS A 248 -11.91 20.76 -23.71
N GLU A 249 -11.87 19.96 -24.76
CA GLU A 249 -10.85 20.11 -25.79
C GLU A 249 -11.48 20.72 -27.02
N ASN A 250 -10.69 21.55 -27.66
CA ASN A 250 -11.04 22.01 -28.98
C ASN A 250 -10.43 21.04 -29.98
N VAL A 251 -11.27 20.23 -30.61
CA VAL A 251 -10.87 19.46 -31.78
C VAL A 251 -10.70 20.48 -32.91
N GLY A 252 -9.46 20.86 -33.18
CA GLY A 252 -9.13 21.81 -34.24
C GLY A 252 -9.66 21.27 -35.57
N GLY A 253 -10.46 22.07 -36.28
CA GLY A 253 -10.68 21.82 -37.70
C GLY A 253 -9.33 21.88 -38.43
N SER A 254 -9.11 21.01 -39.41
CA SER A 254 -7.99 21.15 -40.35
C SER A 254 -8.40 22.09 -41.47
N CYS A 255 -7.61 23.13 -41.75
CA CYS A 255 -7.76 23.96 -42.94
C CYS A 255 -6.48 23.85 -43.76
N ASP A 256 -6.33 22.72 -44.44
CA ASP A 256 -5.27 22.44 -45.38
C ASP A 256 -5.75 22.84 -46.78
N LEU A 257 -5.41 24.05 -47.21
CA LEU A 257 -5.85 24.63 -48.47
C LEU A 257 -4.96 24.20 -49.64
N ASN A 258 -3.73 23.77 -49.36
CA ASN A 258 -2.74 23.42 -50.37
C ASN A 258 -2.53 21.89 -50.53
N SER A 259 -3.21 21.08 -49.72
CA SER A 259 -3.17 19.61 -49.72
C SER A 259 -1.82 19.00 -49.35
N ASP A 260 -1.04 19.64 -48.48
CA ASP A 260 0.25 19.12 -47.99
C ASP A 260 0.15 18.32 -46.67
N ASN A 261 -1.09 18.09 -46.19
CA ASN A 261 -1.46 17.47 -44.92
C ASN A 261 -1.04 18.26 -43.67
N LYS A 262 -0.85 19.58 -43.79
CA LYS A 262 -0.62 20.47 -42.66
C LYS A 262 -1.62 21.61 -42.67
N THR A 263 -1.78 22.24 -41.52
CA THR A 263 -2.39 23.56 -41.45
C THR A 263 -1.35 24.50 -40.89
N ASP A 264 -0.73 25.26 -41.77
CA ASP A 264 0.40 26.11 -41.45
C ASP A 264 0.33 27.47 -42.15
N ILE A 265 1.45 28.20 -42.13
CA ILE A 265 1.49 29.57 -42.67
C ILE A 265 1.25 29.60 -44.18
N ALA A 266 1.50 28.51 -44.90
CA ALA A 266 1.24 28.41 -46.33
C ALA A 266 -0.27 28.48 -46.60
N ASP A 267 -1.09 27.80 -45.81
CA ASP A 267 -2.56 27.89 -45.88
C ASP A 267 -3.04 29.30 -45.54
N ALA A 268 -2.47 29.90 -44.49
CA ALA A 268 -2.88 31.23 -44.04
C ALA A 268 -2.56 32.29 -45.10
N MET A 269 -1.41 32.15 -45.76
CA MET A 269 -1.01 33.02 -46.88
C MET A 269 -1.83 32.75 -48.14
N MET A 270 -2.20 31.50 -48.42
CA MET A 270 -3.04 31.15 -49.56
C MET A 270 -4.44 31.75 -49.42
N LEU A 271 -5.04 31.62 -48.23
CA LEU A 271 -6.32 32.22 -47.91
C LEU A 271 -6.25 33.76 -47.97
N PHE A 272 -5.20 34.36 -47.41
CA PHE A 272 -5.00 35.80 -47.49
C PHE A 272 -4.84 36.33 -48.92
N GLN A 273 -4.10 35.60 -49.78
CA GLN A 273 -3.96 35.97 -51.18
C GLN A 273 -5.29 35.89 -51.93
N TYR A 274 -6.10 34.88 -51.64
CA TYR A 274 -7.45 34.76 -52.19
C TYR A 274 -8.35 35.91 -51.72
N SER A 275 -8.42 36.18 -50.41
CA SER A 275 -9.22 37.26 -49.84
C SER A 275 -8.77 38.66 -50.31
N ALA A 276 -7.49 38.82 -50.65
CA ALA A 276 -6.94 40.05 -51.23
C ALA A 276 -7.14 40.16 -52.76
N GLY A 277 -7.75 39.16 -53.41
CA GLY A 277 -7.97 39.10 -54.86
C GLY A 277 -6.70 38.82 -55.69
N ASN A 278 -5.60 38.41 -55.05
CA ASN A 278 -4.32 38.08 -55.70
C ASN A 278 -4.24 36.60 -56.12
N LEU A 279 -5.16 35.77 -55.62
CA LEU A 279 -5.35 34.38 -56.04
C LEU A 279 -6.78 34.22 -56.56
N ALA A 280 -6.93 33.71 -57.78
CA ALA A 280 -8.22 33.64 -58.46
C ALA A 280 -9.14 32.51 -57.95
N ASP A 281 -8.55 31.44 -57.40
CA ASP A 281 -9.28 30.25 -56.96
C ASP A 281 -8.51 29.50 -55.87
N LEU A 282 -9.23 28.95 -54.88
CA LEU A 282 -8.72 28.06 -53.83
C LEU A 282 -8.83 26.58 -54.20
N GLY A 283 -9.45 26.25 -55.35
CA GLY A 283 -9.64 24.89 -55.80
C GLY A 283 -10.46 24.07 -54.79
N SER A 284 -9.97 22.88 -54.44
CA SER A 284 -10.63 22.01 -53.45
C SER A 284 -10.66 22.57 -52.03
N GLY A 285 -9.86 23.60 -51.71
CA GLY A 285 -9.85 24.25 -50.41
C GLY A 285 -11.01 25.22 -50.17
N LYS A 286 -11.81 25.52 -51.20
CA LYS A 286 -12.86 26.55 -51.11
C LYS A 286 -13.97 26.22 -50.09
N ASP A 287 -14.33 24.95 -49.96
CA ASP A 287 -15.41 24.50 -49.07
C ASP A 287 -15.03 24.53 -47.57
N ILE A 288 -13.75 24.74 -47.27
CA ILE A 288 -13.19 24.77 -45.90
C ILE A 288 -12.55 26.13 -45.56
N ALA A 289 -12.75 27.13 -46.42
CA ALA A 289 -12.10 28.43 -46.36
C ALA A 289 -12.92 29.51 -45.63
N ASP A 290 -14.24 29.33 -45.50
CA ASP A 290 -15.10 30.13 -44.63
C ASP A 290 -14.98 29.57 -43.20
N LEU A 291 -14.17 30.23 -42.39
CA LEU A 291 -13.80 29.79 -41.06
C LEU A 291 -14.71 30.42 -40.01
N ASN A 292 -15.19 31.63 -40.24
CA ASN A 292 -16.05 32.33 -39.30
C ASN A 292 -17.55 31.94 -39.46
N GLY A 293 -17.90 31.21 -40.52
CA GLY A 293 -19.23 30.69 -40.83
C GLY A 293 -20.24 31.75 -41.26
N ASP A 294 -19.80 32.91 -41.76
CA ASP A 294 -20.67 34.00 -42.20
C ASP A 294 -21.13 33.87 -43.66
N GLY A 295 -20.63 32.86 -44.38
CA GLY A 295 -20.96 32.57 -45.77
C GLY A 295 -20.09 33.32 -46.79
N GLU A 296 -19.15 34.14 -46.35
CA GLU A 296 -18.17 34.82 -47.18
C GLU A 296 -16.76 34.25 -46.90
N ILE A 297 -15.88 34.27 -47.90
CA ILE A 297 -14.47 33.91 -47.72
C ILE A 297 -13.66 35.20 -47.84
N ASP A 298 -13.22 35.74 -46.71
CA ASP A 298 -12.63 37.07 -46.67
C ASP A 298 -11.40 37.18 -45.73
N VAL A 299 -10.98 38.41 -45.43
CA VAL A 299 -9.80 38.67 -44.59
C VAL A 299 -10.01 38.27 -43.12
N ALA A 300 -11.26 38.16 -42.65
CA ALA A 300 -11.57 37.65 -41.33
C ALA A 300 -11.20 36.16 -41.22
N ASP A 301 -11.44 35.36 -42.25
CA ASP A 301 -11.03 33.94 -42.27
C ASP A 301 -9.52 33.79 -42.31
N ALA A 302 -8.85 34.55 -43.19
CA ALA A 302 -7.39 34.58 -43.22
C ALA A 302 -6.79 34.93 -41.85
N MET A 303 -7.42 35.85 -41.11
CA MET A 303 -6.97 36.24 -39.78
C MET A 303 -7.17 35.16 -38.71
N ILE A 304 -8.24 34.34 -38.82
CA ILE A 304 -8.41 33.15 -37.98
C ILE A 304 -7.23 32.20 -38.16
N LEU A 305 -6.84 31.95 -39.41
CA LEU A 305 -5.74 31.05 -39.72
C LEU A 305 -4.38 31.61 -39.27
N PHE A 306 -4.12 32.91 -39.48
CA PHE A 306 -2.90 33.55 -38.97
C PHE A 306 -2.79 33.52 -37.45
N GLN A 307 -3.89 33.75 -36.73
CA GLN A 307 -3.89 33.65 -35.26
C GLN A 307 -3.65 32.22 -34.78
N TYR A 308 -4.21 31.23 -35.50
CA TYR A 308 -4.00 29.80 -35.21
C TYR A 308 -2.54 29.39 -35.41
N VAL A 309 -1.99 29.67 -36.60
CA VAL A 309 -0.59 29.37 -36.94
C VAL A 309 0.38 30.14 -36.04
N GLY A 310 0.05 31.39 -35.69
CA GLY A 310 0.81 32.21 -34.75
C GLY A 310 0.63 31.84 -33.27
N GLY A 311 -0.17 30.81 -32.95
CA GLY A 311 -0.40 30.29 -31.60
C GLY A 311 -1.22 31.20 -30.67
N SER A 312 -1.70 32.34 -31.17
CA SER A 312 -2.56 33.28 -30.42
C SER A 312 -4.01 32.80 -30.34
N ARG A 313 -4.40 31.86 -31.22
CA ARG A 313 -5.68 31.16 -31.22
C ARG A 313 -5.42 29.65 -31.22
N LYS A 314 -6.24 28.89 -30.49
CA LYS A 314 -6.09 27.43 -30.38
C LYS A 314 -6.92 26.64 -31.40
N THR A 315 -7.81 27.29 -32.14
CA THR A 315 -8.80 26.63 -33.01
C THR A 315 -9.00 27.35 -34.34
N ILE A 316 -9.38 26.58 -35.35
CA ILE A 316 -9.83 27.06 -36.64
C ILE A 316 -11.35 26.95 -36.68
N GLY A 317 -12.01 28.10 -36.84
CA GLY A 317 -13.46 28.27 -36.96
C GLY A 317 -14.31 28.23 -35.69
N ASN A 318 -15.64 28.17 -35.87
CA ASN A 318 -16.69 28.19 -34.82
C ASN A 318 -16.97 26.80 -34.20
N ASN A 319 -15.98 25.92 -34.10
CA ASN A 319 -16.24 24.56 -33.61
C ASN A 319 -16.52 24.53 -32.11
N THR A 320 -17.62 23.86 -31.77
CA THR A 320 -18.07 23.58 -30.41
C THR A 320 -17.02 22.79 -29.63
N GLU A 321 -16.65 23.28 -28.46
CA GLU A 321 -15.85 22.56 -27.46
C GLU A 321 -16.45 21.16 -27.19
N THR A 322 -15.68 20.11 -27.46
CA THR A 322 -16.10 18.73 -27.17
C THR A 322 -15.60 18.31 -25.80
N ASP A 323 -16.40 17.52 -25.08
CA ASP A 323 -15.95 16.90 -23.83
C ASP A 323 -14.81 15.91 -24.12
N VAL A 324 -13.69 16.10 -23.45
CA VAL A 324 -12.64 15.07 -23.39
C VAL A 324 -13.24 13.86 -22.68
N THR A 325 -13.21 12.71 -23.33
CA THR A 325 -13.71 11.45 -22.75
C THR A 325 -12.61 10.43 -22.59
N VAL A 326 -12.70 9.66 -21.51
CA VAL A 326 -11.80 8.53 -21.21
C VAL A 326 -12.62 7.29 -20.92
N THR A 327 -12.06 6.09 -21.12
CA THR A 327 -12.72 4.86 -20.66
C THR A 327 -12.76 4.85 -19.13
N TYR A 328 -13.68 4.07 -18.54
CA TYR A 328 -13.65 3.83 -17.10
C TYR A 328 -12.32 3.23 -16.64
N ALA A 329 -11.75 2.31 -17.41
CA ALA A 329 -10.46 1.72 -17.11
C ALA A 329 -9.38 2.80 -16.98
N GLN A 330 -9.32 3.72 -17.95
CA GLN A 330 -8.39 4.85 -17.90
C GLN A 330 -8.70 5.80 -16.74
N ALA A 331 -9.97 6.02 -16.39
CA ALA A 331 -10.32 6.84 -15.24
C ALA A 331 -9.81 6.26 -13.91
N PHE A 332 -9.87 4.93 -13.74
CA PHE A 332 -9.29 4.26 -12.58
C PHE A 332 -7.76 4.34 -12.58
N MET A 333 -7.11 4.20 -13.74
CA MET A 333 -5.66 4.39 -13.88
C MET A 333 -5.24 5.83 -13.53
N ASN A 334 -5.97 6.83 -14.02
CA ASN A 334 -5.71 8.24 -13.68
C ASN A 334 -5.86 8.49 -12.17
N ALA A 335 -6.90 7.92 -11.55
CA ALA A 335 -7.09 8.01 -10.10
C ALA A 335 -5.95 7.33 -9.32
N ALA A 336 -5.47 6.19 -9.80
CA ALA A 336 -4.34 5.47 -9.22
C ALA A 336 -3.05 6.29 -9.27
N GLU A 337 -2.73 6.88 -10.42
CA GLU A 337 -1.55 7.72 -10.62
C GLU A 337 -1.59 9.01 -9.78
N LEU A 338 -2.75 9.65 -9.69
CA LEU A 338 -2.90 10.92 -8.97
C LEU A 338 -2.87 10.75 -7.44
N TYR A 339 -3.38 9.64 -6.93
CA TYR A 339 -3.60 9.45 -5.48
C TYR A 339 -2.87 8.28 -4.86
N ASP A 340 -2.02 7.59 -5.65
CA ASP A 340 -1.23 6.44 -5.22
C ASP A 340 -2.11 5.35 -4.58
N VAL A 341 -3.16 4.93 -5.29
CA VAL A 341 -4.08 3.86 -4.87
C VAL A 341 -4.15 2.79 -5.96
N SER A 342 -4.12 1.53 -5.57
CA SER A 342 -4.26 0.40 -6.47
C SER A 342 -5.56 0.49 -7.29
N PRO A 343 -5.50 0.53 -8.63
CA PRO A 343 -6.70 0.53 -9.46
C PRO A 343 -7.45 -0.80 -9.35
N TYR A 344 -6.77 -1.91 -9.03
CA TYR A 344 -7.43 -3.20 -8.77
C TYR A 344 -8.23 -3.15 -7.46
N HIS A 345 -7.69 -2.49 -6.44
CA HIS A 345 -8.42 -2.24 -5.20
C HIS A 345 -9.65 -1.34 -5.44
N LEU A 346 -9.49 -0.26 -6.22
CA LEU A 346 -10.60 0.63 -6.56
C LEU A 346 -11.71 -0.12 -7.31
N VAL A 347 -11.37 -0.83 -8.39
CA VAL A 347 -12.34 -1.55 -9.22
C VAL A 347 -13.05 -2.65 -8.43
N SER A 348 -12.31 -3.46 -7.67
CA SER A 348 -12.91 -4.53 -6.86
C SER A 348 -13.86 -3.99 -5.78
N ARG A 349 -13.58 -2.81 -5.22
CA ARG A 349 -14.52 -2.11 -4.35
C ARG A 349 -15.75 -1.64 -5.11
N VAL A 350 -15.58 -0.93 -6.23
CA VAL A 350 -16.73 -0.46 -7.01
C VAL A 350 -17.66 -1.61 -7.37
N ILE A 351 -17.14 -2.70 -7.94
CA ILE A 351 -17.96 -3.87 -8.31
C ILE A 351 -18.69 -4.45 -7.08
N GLN A 352 -18.04 -4.49 -5.92
CA GLN A 352 -18.68 -4.94 -4.67
C GLN A 352 -19.80 -4.00 -4.21
N GLU A 353 -19.60 -2.70 -4.33
CA GLU A 353 -20.49 -1.67 -3.78
C GLU A 353 -21.68 -1.37 -4.70
N VAL A 354 -21.49 -1.42 -6.02
CA VAL A 354 -22.51 -1.02 -7.00
C VAL A 354 -22.99 -2.17 -7.88
N GLY A 355 -22.32 -3.32 -7.85
CA GLY A 355 -22.62 -4.47 -8.69
C GLY A 355 -22.19 -4.30 -10.16
N SER A 356 -22.18 -5.39 -10.91
CA SER A 356 -21.77 -5.39 -12.32
C SER A 356 -22.70 -4.57 -13.23
N ASN A 357 -23.98 -4.44 -12.86
CA ASN A 357 -24.97 -3.67 -13.64
C ASN A 357 -25.11 -2.21 -13.17
N GLY A 358 -24.31 -1.79 -12.19
CA GLY A 358 -24.46 -0.50 -11.52
C GLY A 358 -25.65 -0.47 -10.55
N SER A 359 -25.76 0.66 -9.86
CA SER A 359 -26.78 0.88 -8.83
C SER A 359 -27.35 2.30 -8.91
N ARG A 360 -28.36 2.57 -8.08
CA ARG A 360 -28.91 3.93 -7.88
C ARG A 360 -27.84 4.98 -7.59
N SER A 361 -26.76 4.62 -6.89
CA SER A 361 -25.72 5.59 -6.51
C SER A 361 -24.83 6.04 -7.68
N VAL A 362 -24.88 5.36 -8.83
CA VAL A 362 -24.05 5.66 -10.02
C VAL A 362 -24.87 5.90 -11.30
N SER A 363 -26.20 5.88 -11.19
CA SER A 363 -27.10 6.12 -12.34
C SER A 363 -27.01 7.56 -12.84
N GLY A 364 -26.89 8.52 -11.92
CA GLY A 364 -27.03 9.96 -12.21
C GLY A 364 -28.48 10.39 -12.46
N THR A 365 -29.45 9.52 -12.20
CA THR A 365 -30.88 9.76 -12.42
C THR A 365 -31.71 9.60 -11.14
N GLU A 366 -31.05 9.49 -9.98
CA GLU A 366 -31.73 9.39 -8.70
C GLU A 366 -32.45 10.72 -8.38
N PRO A 367 -33.77 10.71 -8.11
CA PRO A 367 -34.54 11.93 -7.86
C PRO A 367 -33.95 12.82 -6.77
N GLY A 368 -33.70 14.09 -7.10
CA GLY A 368 -33.11 15.09 -6.19
C GLY A 368 -31.58 15.06 -6.11
N TYR A 369 -30.94 14.12 -6.79
CA TYR A 369 -29.48 13.99 -6.91
C TYR A 369 -29.07 13.70 -8.37
N GLU A 370 -29.84 14.20 -9.33
CA GLU A 370 -29.54 14.06 -10.75
C GLU A 370 -28.14 14.61 -11.07
N GLY A 371 -27.36 13.86 -11.85
CA GLY A 371 -25.98 14.20 -12.17
C GLY A 371 -24.97 14.02 -11.02
N ILE A 372 -25.38 13.48 -9.87
CA ILE A 372 -24.46 13.13 -8.77
C ILE A 372 -24.15 11.64 -8.80
N TYR A 373 -22.91 11.29 -8.52
CA TYR A 373 -22.42 9.91 -8.55
C TYR A 373 -21.64 9.57 -7.29
N ASN A 374 -21.75 8.34 -6.81
CA ASN A 374 -20.96 7.79 -5.72
C ASN A 374 -20.67 6.30 -5.96
N TYR A 375 -19.43 6.00 -6.40
CA TYR A 375 -19.00 4.65 -6.77
C TYR A 375 -18.54 3.79 -5.59
N TYR A 376 -18.34 4.39 -4.41
CA TYR A 376 -17.73 3.73 -3.26
C TYR A 376 -18.62 3.77 -2.00
N ASN A 377 -19.90 4.13 -2.16
CA ASN A 377 -20.87 4.30 -1.07
C ASN A 377 -20.36 5.15 0.10
N ILE A 378 -19.49 6.12 -0.17
CA ILE A 378 -18.90 6.98 0.87
C ILE A 378 -20.00 7.87 1.46
N GLY A 379 -20.14 7.85 2.79
CA GLY A 379 -21.21 8.56 3.50
C GLY A 379 -22.52 7.77 3.66
N ALA A 380 -22.57 6.51 3.25
CA ALA A 380 -23.71 5.60 3.47
C ALA A 380 -23.79 5.15 4.94
N TYR A 381 -24.24 6.03 5.85
CA TYR A 381 -24.48 5.65 7.25
C TYR A 381 -25.75 4.79 7.39
N GLN A 382 -25.84 4.00 8.47
CA GLN A 382 -27.01 3.17 8.77
C GLN A 382 -28.25 4.05 9.03
N SER A 383 -29.10 4.21 8.01
CA SER A 383 -30.44 4.82 8.09
C SER A 383 -31.41 4.09 7.14
N SER A 384 -32.63 4.60 6.98
CA SER A 384 -33.66 4.02 6.12
C SER A 384 -33.29 3.94 4.63
N ASP A 385 -32.42 4.82 4.12
CA ASP A 385 -31.88 4.72 2.75
C ASP A 385 -30.39 5.11 2.70
N PRO A 386 -29.47 4.13 2.78
CA PRO A 386 -28.03 4.37 2.72
C PRO A 386 -27.55 5.00 1.40
N VAL A 387 -28.24 4.76 0.28
CA VAL A 387 -27.87 5.31 -1.03
C VAL A 387 -28.10 6.82 -1.06
N ILE A 388 -29.23 7.28 -0.52
CA ILE A 388 -29.53 8.71 -0.42
C ILE A 388 -28.52 9.44 0.45
N ASN A 389 -28.08 8.84 1.56
CA ASN A 389 -27.02 9.45 2.39
C ASN A 389 -25.71 9.57 1.63
N ALA A 390 -25.33 8.54 0.86
CA ALA A 390 -24.13 8.55 0.05
C ALA A 390 -24.17 9.63 -1.04
N LEU A 391 -25.31 9.81 -1.71
CA LEU A 391 -25.50 10.84 -2.73
C LEU A 391 -25.56 12.25 -2.12
N LYS A 392 -26.19 12.41 -0.95
CA LYS A 392 -26.15 13.67 -0.19
C LYS A 392 -24.74 14.06 0.20
N TRP A 393 -23.94 13.10 0.67
CA TRP A 393 -22.54 13.35 0.99
C TRP A 393 -21.77 13.74 -0.26
N ALA A 394 -21.96 13.03 -1.37
CA ALA A 394 -21.31 13.29 -2.65
C ALA A 394 -21.69 14.65 -3.27
N SER A 395 -22.93 15.12 -3.09
CA SER A 395 -23.42 16.39 -3.62
C SER A 395 -23.01 17.61 -2.79
N THR A 396 -22.59 17.41 -1.53
CA THR A 396 -22.22 18.51 -0.64
C THR A 396 -20.81 19.03 -1.00
N PRO A 397 -20.67 20.30 -1.42
CA PRO A 397 -19.36 20.88 -1.71
C PRO A 397 -18.43 20.80 -0.50
N SER A 398 -17.15 20.64 -0.78
CA SER A 398 -16.12 20.54 0.24
C SER A 398 -15.24 21.78 0.22
N SER A 399 -14.84 22.29 1.39
CA SER A 399 -13.86 23.35 1.46
C SER A 399 -12.54 22.89 0.83
N ASN A 400 -11.93 23.77 0.02
CA ASN A 400 -10.67 23.51 -0.69
C ASN A 400 -10.67 22.24 -1.55
N GLU A 401 -11.82 21.89 -2.14
CA GLU A 401 -11.97 20.69 -2.99
C GLU A 401 -11.53 19.39 -2.30
N LYS A 402 -11.74 19.29 -0.98
CA LYS A 402 -11.46 18.08 -0.21
C LYS A 402 -12.26 16.90 -0.76
N TYR A 403 -11.53 15.99 -1.40
CA TYR A 403 -12.06 14.83 -2.15
C TYR A 403 -12.82 15.19 -3.44
N LEU A 404 -12.56 16.36 -4.03
CA LEU A 404 -13.15 16.81 -5.29
C LEU A 404 -14.68 16.90 -5.28
N ARG A 405 -15.30 17.11 -4.12
CA ARG A 405 -16.75 17.28 -4.02
C ARG A 405 -17.19 18.71 -4.36
N PRO A 406 -18.32 18.88 -5.09
CA PRO A 406 -19.34 17.88 -5.36
C PRO A 406 -18.99 16.91 -6.52
N TRP A 407 -19.41 15.66 -6.40
CA TRP A 407 -19.20 14.61 -7.41
C TRP A 407 -20.24 14.66 -8.52
N ASN A 408 -20.22 15.78 -9.24
CA ASN A 408 -21.15 16.10 -10.33
C ASN A 408 -20.72 15.58 -11.72
N SER A 409 -19.72 14.71 -11.75
CA SER A 409 -19.37 13.91 -12.93
C SER A 409 -18.85 12.55 -12.49
N ARG A 410 -18.99 11.54 -13.36
CA ARG A 410 -18.51 10.18 -13.09
C ARG A 410 -17.00 10.17 -12.84
N TYR A 411 -16.25 10.92 -13.64
CA TYR A 411 -14.81 11.05 -13.51
C TYR A 411 -14.40 11.65 -12.16
N LYS A 412 -15.03 12.77 -11.75
CA LYS A 412 -14.78 13.38 -10.43
C LYS A 412 -15.15 12.46 -9.28
N ALA A 413 -16.22 11.67 -9.40
CA ALA A 413 -16.63 10.72 -8.37
C ALA A 413 -15.62 9.58 -8.18
N ILE A 414 -15.05 9.07 -9.28
CA ILE A 414 -14.00 8.03 -9.25
C ILE A 414 -12.73 8.59 -8.61
N LEU A 415 -12.23 9.73 -9.09
CA LEU A 415 -11.00 10.37 -8.59
C LEU A 415 -11.17 10.82 -7.13
N GLY A 416 -12.29 11.47 -6.81
CA GLY A 416 -12.60 11.97 -5.47
C GLY A 416 -12.73 10.85 -4.45
N GLY A 417 -13.38 9.74 -4.82
CA GLY A 417 -13.48 8.56 -3.98
C GLY A 417 -12.13 7.86 -3.78
N ALA A 418 -11.29 7.77 -4.82
CA ALA A 418 -9.93 7.27 -4.69
C ALA A 418 -9.10 8.12 -3.72
N LYS A 419 -9.16 9.47 -3.85
CA LYS A 419 -8.51 10.40 -2.90
C LYS A 419 -8.98 10.18 -1.47
N TYR A 420 -10.28 9.94 -1.27
CA TYR A 420 -10.85 9.63 0.06
C TYR A 420 -10.25 8.33 0.64
N ILE A 421 -10.19 7.27 -0.17
CA ILE A 421 -9.64 5.97 0.22
C ILE A 421 -8.14 6.08 0.56
N ALA A 422 -7.38 6.87 -0.20
CA ALA A 422 -5.95 7.09 0.01
C ALA A 422 -5.62 7.73 1.36
N THR A 423 -6.34 8.82 1.68
CA THR A 423 -5.95 9.82 2.69
C THR A 423 -5.87 9.25 4.12
N GLY A 424 -6.65 8.22 4.44
CA GLY A 424 -6.73 7.70 5.80
C GLY A 424 -5.53 6.82 6.18
N TYR A 425 -5.10 5.93 5.29
CA TYR A 425 -4.21 4.82 5.64
C TYR A 425 -3.04 4.65 4.67
N ILE A 426 -3.31 4.70 3.37
CA ILE A 426 -2.29 4.46 2.34
C ILE A 426 -1.22 5.56 2.39
N SER A 427 -1.65 6.83 2.44
CA SER A 427 -0.73 7.99 2.46
C SER A 427 0.11 8.11 3.75
N VAL A 428 -0.26 7.39 4.81
CA VAL A 428 0.49 7.34 6.08
C VAL A 428 1.32 6.05 6.20
N GLY A 429 1.43 5.27 5.12
CA GLY A 429 2.27 4.07 5.05
C GLY A 429 1.57 2.77 5.45
N GLN A 430 0.31 2.81 5.93
CA GLN A 430 -0.49 1.63 6.26
C GLN A 430 -1.08 1.00 5.00
N ASN A 431 -0.18 0.53 4.15
CA ASN A 431 -0.43 0.18 2.75
C ASN A 431 -0.98 -1.25 2.54
N THR A 432 -1.33 -1.96 3.60
CA THR A 432 -1.95 -3.29 3.52
C THR A 432 -2.99 -3.43 4.62
N LEU A 433 -3.94 -4.36 4.47
CA LEU A 433 -4.93 -4.65 5.53
C LEU A 433 -4.24 -5.03 6.85
N TYR A 434 -3.12 -5.74 6.76
CA TYR A 434 -2.29 -6.06 7.92
C TYR A 434 -1.75 -4.80 8.60
N LEU A 435 -1.11 -3.88 7.84
CA LEU A 435 -0.53 -2.65 8.41
C LEU A 435 -1.60 -1.70 8.95
N GLN A 436 -2.81 -1.73 8.38
CA GLN A 436 -3.97 -0.99 8.93
C GLN A 436 -4.45 -1.56 10.27
N LYS A 437 -4.39 -2.89 10.47
CA LYS A 437 -4.77 -3.51 11.75
C LYS A 437 -3.72 -3.30 12.83
N PHE A 438 -2.44 -3.49 12.51
CA PHE A 438 -1.38 -3.55 13.50
C PHE A 438 -0.65 -2.22 13.70
N ASP A 439 -0.68 -1.32 12.71
CA ASP A 439 -0.06 0.02 12.79
C ASP A 439 1.43 -0.04 13.20
N VAL A 440 2.19 -0.85 12.45
CA VAL A 440 3.62 -1.13 12.67
C VAL A 440 4.54 -0.36 11.72
N VAL A 441 4.05 0.76 11.16
CA VAL A 441 4.77 1.63 10.21
C VAL A 441 4.55 3.11 10.58
N ALA A 442 5.66 3.84 10.78
CA ALA A 442 5.74 4.97 11.72
C ALA A 442 5.29 6.36 11.21
N ASN A 443 4.68 6.50 10.03
CA ASN A 443 4.28 7.82 9.51
C ASN A 443 2.98 8.32 10.18
N GLY A 444 3.04 8.60 11.49
CA GLY A 444 1.91 9.08 12.29
C GLY A 444 1.91 8.63 13.76
N GLY A 445 2.82 7.74 14.13
CA GLY A 445 2.84 7.02 15.42
C GLY A 445 2.77 5.51 15.19
N LEU A 446 3.03 4.71 16.22
CA LEU A 446 2.84 3.25 16.18
C LEU A 446 1.68 2.88 17.11
N TYR A 447 0.89 1.88 16.74
CA TYR A 447 -0.19 1.30 17.56
C TYR A 447 -1.28 2.31 17.99
N SER A 448 -1.44 3.40 17.25
CA SER A 448 -2.32 4.53 17.58
C SER A 448 -3.39 4.78 16.52
N HIS A 449 -3.13 4.36 15.29
CA HIS A 449 -3.99 4.54 14.13
C HIS A 449 -4.42 3.18 13.55
N GLN A 450 -4.91 2.29 14.42
CA GLN A 450 -5.42 0.98 14.01
C GLN A 450 -6.85 1.10 13.47
N TYR A 451 -7.08 0.56 12.28
CA TYR A 451 -8.38 0.63 11.61
C TYR A 451 -9.48 -0.11 12.38
N MET A 452 -9.14 -1.20 13.07
CA MET A 452 -10.09 -2.07 13.77
C MET A 452 -9.45 -2.71 15.00
N SER A 453 -10.25 -2.92 16.06
CA SER A 453 -9.85 -3.71 17.23
C SER A 453 -10.00 -5.21 17.01
N ASN A 454 -10.89 -5.66 16.10
CA ASN A 454 -11.09 -7.08 15.80
C ASN A 454 -9.78 -7.72 15.29
N ILE A 455 -9.24 -8.68 16.05
CA ILE A 455 -7.94 -9.31 15.76
C ILE A 455 -7.92 -10.07 14.43
N MET A 456 -9.08 -10.50 13.94
CA MET A 456 -9.21 -11.29 12.71
C MET A 456 -9.45 -10.44 11.47
N ALA A 457 -9.64 -9.13 11.62
CA ALA A 457 -10.13 -8.24 10.56
C ALA A 457 -9.28 -8.32 9.29
N ALA A 458 -7.97 -8.11 9.40
CA ALA A 458 -7.07 -8.12 8.25
C ALA A 458 -7.13 -9.44 7.46
N SER A 459 -7.04 -10.57 8.17
CA SER A 459 -7.13 -11.90 7.53
C SER A 459 -8.50 -12.16 6.89
N SER A 460 -9.59 -11.75 7.54
CA SER A 460 -10.95 -11.98 7.04
C SER A 460 -11.23 -11.14 5.80
N GLU A 461 -10.82 -9.87 5.82
CA GLU A 461 -10.95 -8.97 4.67
C GLU A 461 -10.03 -9.40 3.52
N GLY A 462 -8.81 -9.88 3.81
CA GLY A 462 -7.90 -10.45 2.81
C GLY A 462 -8.53 -11.65 2.08
N ILE A 463 -9.14 -12.58 2.81
CA ILE A 463 -9.85 -13.72 2.22
C ILE A 463 -11.04 -13.24 1.36
N ARG A 464 -11.77 -12.22 1.79
CA ARG A 464 -12.84 -11.62 0.96
C ARG A 464 -12.28 -11.03 -0.32
N THR A 465 -11.15 -10.33 -0.27
CA THR A 465 -10.48 -9.76 -1.43
C THR A 465 -10.03 -10.86 -2.41
N TYR A 466 -9.37 -11.91 -1.92
CA TYR A 466 -9.01 -13.08 -2.73
C TYR A 466 -10.24 -13.68 -3.44
N ASN A 467 -11.33 -13.94 -2.69
CA ASN A 467 -12.53 -14.53 -3.26
C ASN A 467 -13.13 -13.65 -4.35
N LYS A 468 -13.04 -12.32 -4.23
CA LYS A 468 -13.47 -11.39 -5.29
C LYS A 468 -12.62 -11.57 -6.54
N TYR A 469 -11.29 -11.50 -6.43
CA TYR A 469 -10.41 -11.69 -7.58
C TYR A 469 -10.59 -13.06 -8.23
N SER A 470 -10.73 -14.11 -7.41
CA SER A 470 -11.02 -15.46 -7.89
C SER A 470 -12.35 -15.52 -8.65
N ASN A 471 -13.43 -14.95 -8.11
CA ASN A 471 -14.75 -14.95 -8.75
C ASN A 471 -14.77 -14.13 -10.06
N MET A 472 -13.92 -13.10 -10.15
CA MET A 472 -13.74 -12.32 -11.38
C MET A 472 -12.78 -12.99 -12.38
N GLY A 473 -12.12 -14.11 -12.02
CA GLY A 473 -11.11 -14.77 -12.86
C GLY A 473 -9.80 -13.97 -13.00
N GLN A 474 -9.45 -13.16 -11.99
CA GLN A 474 -8.37 -12.16 -12.07
C GLN A 474 -7.11 -12.55 -11.26
N LEU A 475 -7.03 -13.78 -10.75
CA LEU A 475 -5.84 -14.24 -10.01
C LEU A 475 -4.59 -14.34 -10.89
N SER A 476 -4.76 -14.37 -12.22
CA SER A 476 -3.66 -14.29 -13.20
C SER A 476 -3.05 -12.89 -13.33
N ASN A 477 -3.65 -11.85 -12.74
CA ASN A 477 -3.04 -10.53 -12.69
C ASN A 477 -1.83 -10.53 -11.76
N SER A 478 -0.93 -9.57 -11.97
CA SER A 478 0.18 -9.35 -11.06
C SER A 478 -0.30 -8.63 -9.81
N PHE A 479 0.02 -9.17 -8.63
CA PHE A 479 -0.23 -8.55 -7.34
C PHE A 479 1.09 -8.35 -6.61
N THR A 480 1.18 -7.28 -5.83
CA THR A 480 2.33 -7.01 -4.97
C THR A 480 1.90 -7.20 -3.53
N PHE A 481 2.65 -8.03 -2.79
CA PHE A 481 2.41 -8.33 -1.37
C PHE A 481 3.55 -7.74 -0.54
N LEU A 482 3.21 -6.93 0.46
CA LEU A 482 4.14 -6.34 1.41
C LEU A 482 4.02 -7.04 2.77
N ILE A 483 4.93 -7.97 3.02
CA ILE A 483 4.91 -8.90 4.15
C ILE A 483 5.81 -8.36 5.26
N PRO A 484 5.29 -8.05 6.45
CA PRO A 484 6.10 -7.51 7.52
C PRO A 484 7.06 -8.57 8.11
N VAL A 485 8.20 -8.10 8.55
CA VAL A 485 9.25 -8.86 9.23
C VAL A 485 9.61 -8.12 10.51
N TYR A 486 9.61 -8.85 11.62
CA TYR A 486 9.96 -8.34 12.94
C TYR A 486 11.30 -8.87 13.38
N ASP A 487 11.99 -8.09 14.20
CA ASP A 487 13.22 -8.51 14.85
C ASP A 487 12.91 -9.54 15.93
N ASN A 488 13.81 -10.50 16.14
CA ASN A 488 13.74 -11.47 17.25
C ASN A 488 12.47 -12.34 17.26
N MET A 489 11.88 -12.64 16.10
CA MET A 489 10.74 -13.56 16.00
C MET A 489 11.08 -14.97 16.49
N PRO A 490 10.10 -15.73 17.01
CA PRO A 490 10.30 -17.12 17.35
C PRO A 490 10.65 -17.96 16.12
N ASN A 491 11.44 -19.03 16.31
CA ASN A 491 11.91 -19.89 15.22
C ASN A 491 10.78 -20.59 14.44
N LEU A 492 9.62 -20.78 15.08
CA LEU A 492 8.41 -21.34 14.47
C LEU A 492 7.27 -20.31 14.52
N PRO A 493 6.28 -20.41 13.61
CA PRO A 493 5.10 -19.57 13.64
C PRO A 493 4.40 -19.62 15.01
N ALA A 494 4.09 -18.45 15.54
CA ALA A 494 3.56 -18.32 16.89
C ALA A 494 2.04 -18.48 16.97
N GLY A 495 1.56 -18.77 18.17
CA GLY A 495 0.16 -18.60 18.56
C GLY A 495 -0.79 -19.74 18.20
N VAL A 496 -2.07 -19.53 18.55
CA VAL A 496 -3.16 -20.49 18.36
C VAL A 496 -4.29 -19.84 17.58
N LYS A 497 -4.70 -20.47 16.47
CA LYS A 497 -5.89 -20.07 15.71
C LYS A 497 -7.17 -20.40 16.51
N PRO A 498 -8.03 -19.42 16.82
CA PRO A 498 -9.34 -19.69 17.39
C PRO A 498 -10.21 -20.55 16.47
N THR A 499 -10.92 -21.51 17.05
CA THR A 499 -11.92 -22.34 16.37
C THR A 499 -13.29 -22.02 16.93
N ARG A 500 -14.31 -22.00 16.06
CA ARG A 500 -15.71 -21.87 16.47
C ARG A 500 -16.24 -23.14 17.09
#